data_AF-A0AB33IDK0-F1
#
_entry.id   AF-A0AB33IDK0-F1
#
_cell.length_a   1.000
_cell.length_b   1.000
_cell.length_c   1.000
_cell.angle_alpha   90.00
_cell.angle_beta   90.00
_cell.angle_gamma   90.00
#
_symmetry.space_group_name_H-M   'P 1'
#
loop_
_entity.id
_entity.type
_entity.pdbx_description
1 polymer ?
#
loop_
_entity_poly.entity_id
_entity_poly.type
_entity_poly.pdbx_seq_one_letter_code
_entity_poly.pdbx_strand_id
1 'polypeptide(L)'
;MYVGEVETVRLRLGKTPARHDAAAPKTASLRMMRRRAAERLVRSVDPSPLLLANDRLGNCTAAALVNGARAQAALGGFQIAVTDDNAIDFYSASTGYIRGDERTDLGGNETDVLAYAARHGYRLDTQCLYPVWGDIDPADLNSVRLSVETCGTAYIGVQFSESDLWVNEAGNLADVW
;
A
#
# COMPACT_ATOMS: atom_id res chain seq x y z
N MET A 1 -18.86 40.55 -5.40
CA MET A 1 -17.56 40.08 -4.89
C MET A 1 -17.36 38.70 -5.50
N TYR A 2 -16.51 38.58 -6.52
CA TYR A 2 -16.24 37.31 -7.18
C TYR A 2 -15.40 36.47 -6.21
N VAL A 3 -15.92 35.33 -5.79
CA VAL A 3 -15.10 34.28 -5.17
C VAL A 3 -14.33 33.67 -6.33
N GLY A 4 -13.01 33.89 -6.37
CA GLY A 4 -12.17 33.27 -7.39
C GLY A 4 -12.30 31.76 -7.30
N GLU A 5 -12.44 31.09 -8.45
CA GLU A 5 -12.34 29.64 -8.51
C GLU A 5 -11.00 29.23 -7.89
N VAL A 6 -11.06 28.47 -6.79
CA VAL A 6 -9.88 27.81 -6.26
C VAL A 6 -9.62 26.64 -7.20
N GLU A 7 -8.51 26.69 -7.94
CA GLU A 7 -8.13 25.61 -8.83
C GLU A 7 -7.82 24.37 -7.98
N THR A 8 -8.56 23.28 -8.20
CA THR A 8 -8.43 22.03 -7.46
C THR A 8 -7.86 20.94 -8.34
N VAL A 9 -6.93 20.16 -7.78
CA VAL A 9 -6.33 19.00 -8.47
C VAL A 9 -6.92 17.73 -7.88
N ARG A 10 -7.33 16.80 -8.75
CA ARG A 10 -7.84 15.49 -8.35
C ARG A 10 -6.67 14.52 -8.16
N LEU A 11 -6.53 13.95 -6.96
CA LEU A 11 -5.56 12.89 -6.67
C LEU A 11 -5.88 11.63 -7.49
N ARG A 12 -4.84 10.99 -8.06
CA ARG A 12 -4.99 9.69 -8.74
C ARG A 12 -5.00 8.56 -7.72
N LEU A 13 -5.89 7.59 -7.94
CA LEU A 13 -5.94 6.35 -7.17
C LEU A 13 -5.46 5.19 -8.01
N GLY A 14 -4.73 4.27 -7.37
CA GLY A 14 -4.03 3.18 -8.04
C GLY A 14 -4.49 1.77 -7.68
N LYS A 15 -5.45 1.63 -6.76
CA LYS A 15 -5.90 0.32 -6.29
C LYS A 15 -7.16 -0.08 -7.04
N THR A 16 -7.14 -1.25 -7.69
CA THR A 16 -8.36 -1.84 -8.25
C THR A 16 -9.17 -2.56 -7.16
N PRO A 17 -10.49 -2.77 -7.35
CA PRO A 17 -11.32 -3.47 -6.38
C PRO A 17 -10.69 -4.79 -5.92
N ALA A 18 -10.83 -5.09 -4.63
CA ALA A 18 -10.33 -6.34 -4.07
C ALA A 18 -10.98 -7.53 -4.80
N ARG A 19 -10.16 -8.50 -5.19
CA ARG A 19 -10.63 -9.75 -5.79
C ARG A 19 -10.28 -10.88 -4.81
N HIS A 20 -11.29 -11.64 -4.40
CA HIS A 20 -11.06 -12.85 -3.63
C HIS A 20 -10.44 -13.92 -4.53
N ASP A 21 -9.25 -14.37 -4.15
CA ASP A 21 -8.58 -15.49 -4.79
C ASP A 21 -8.65 -16.70 -3.86
N ALA A 22 -9.27 -17.79 -4.31
CA ALA A 22 -9.37 -19.02 -3.53
C ALA A 22 -8.00 -19.66 -3.26
N ALA A 23 -7.00 -19.38 -4.10
CA ALA A 23 -5.63 -19.87 -3.97
C ALA A 23 -4.77 -18.99 -3.05
N ALA A 24 -5.26 -17.81 -2.63
CA ALA A 24 -4.54 -16.97 -1.69
C ALA A 24 -4.30 -17.71 -0.36
N PRO A 25 -3.08 -17.65 0.21
CA PRO A 25 -2.84 -18.17 1.55
C PRO A 25 -3.80 -17.50 2.53
N LYS A 26 -4.45 -18.26 3.41
CA LYS A 26 -5.41 -17.71 4.38
C LYS A 26 -4.80 -17.74 5.78
N THR A 27 -4.73 -16.59 6.44
CA THR A 27 -4.20 -16.51 7.81
C THR A 27 -5.26 -16.85 8.85
N ALA A 28 -6.55 -16.64 8.55
CA ALA A 28 -7.67 -16.86 9.47
C ALA A 28 -7.77 -18.31 10.02
N SER A 29 -7.19 -19.29 9.32
CA SER A 29 -7.17 -20.69 9.77
C SER A 29 -6.07 -20.99 10.80
N LEU A 30 -5.10 -20.09 10.96
CA LEU A 30 -3.95 -20.28 11.85
C LEU A 30 -4.38 -20.12 13.31
N ARG A 31 -3.97 -21.06 14.17
CA ARG A 31 -4.36 -21.08 15.60
C ARG A 31 -3.99 -19.80 16.34
N MET A 32 -2.91 -19.13 15.95
CA MET A 32 -2.48 -17.86 16.55
C MET A 32 -3.49 -16.73 16.32
N MET A 33 -4.24 -16.76 15.21
CA MET A 33 -5.25 -15.74 14.88
C MET A 33 -6.51 -15.84 15.74
N ARG A 34 -6.65 -16.92 16.54
CA ARG A 34 -7.75 -17.08 17.51
C ARG A 34 -7.48 -16.44 18.87
N ARG A 35 -6.29 -15.86 19.07
CA ARG A 35 -5.94 -15.18 20.32
C ARG A 35 -6.65 -13.82 20.39
N ARG A 36 -6.61 -13.18 21.56
CA ARG A 36 -7.02 -11.77 21.70
C ARG A 36 -5.80 -10.90 21.43
N ALA A 37 -5.92 -9.97 20.49
CA ALA A 37 -4.87 -8.97 20.26
C ALA A 37 -4.67 -8.08 21.48
N ALA A 38 -3.46 -7.53 21.64
CA ALA A 38 -3.23 -6.49 22.62
C ALA A 38 -4.18 -5.29 22.37
N GLU A 39 -4.72 -4.71 23.46
CA GLU A 39 -5.59 -3.52 23.34
C GLU A 39 -4.83 -2.31 22.80
N ARG A 40 -3.52 -2.25 23.07
CA ARG A 40 -2.61 -1.22 22.58
C ARG A 40 -1.29 -1.86 22.14
N LEU A 41 -0.89 -1.56 20.91
CA LEU A 41 0.41 -1.95 20.36
C LEU A 41 1.32 -0.72 20.31
N VAL A 42 2.36 -0.68 21.13
CA VAL A 42 3.32 0.44 21.16
C VAL A 42 4.53 0.09 20.30
N ARG A 43 4.73 0.84 19.22
CA ARG A 43 5.87 0.72 18.32
C ARG A 43 6.55 2.07 18.18
N SER A 44 7.55 2.32 19.02
CA SER A 44 8.28 3.59 19.07
C SER A 44 9.35 3.63 17.98
N VAL A 45 8.94 3.54 16.73
CA VAL A 45 9.82 3.58 15.55
C VAL A 45 9.27 4.57 14.52
N ASP A 46 10.17 5.23 13.80
CA ASP A 46 9.81 5.96 12.59
C ASP A 46 9.98 5.02 11.39
N PRO A 47 8.89 4.66 10.66
CA PRO A 47 8.99 3.84 9.46
C PRO A 47 9.56 4.61 8.26
N SER A 48 9.72 5.94 8.37
CA SER A 48 10.19 6.86 7.33
C SER A 48 9.57 6.55 5.96
N PRO A 49 8.24 6.65 5.82
CA PRO A 49 7.54 6.26 4.59
C PRO A 49 7.91 7.18 3.42
N LEU A 50 7.85 6.64 2.21
CA LEU A 50 8.18 7.35 0.97
C LEU A 50 6.99 7.36 0.00
N LEU A 51 6.86 8.42 -0.80
CA LEU A 51 5.80 8.53 -1.82
C LEU A 51 6.01 7.58 -3.00
N LEU A 52 7.26 7.38 -3.44
CA LEU A 52 7.62 6.40 -4.47
C LEU A 52 6.83 6.58 -5.78
N ALA A 53 6.77 7.81 -6.27
CA ALA A 53 5.97 8.25 -7.43
C ALA A 53 4.43 8.06 -7.32
N ASN A 54 3.89 7.68 -6.16
CA ASN A 54 2.45 7.48 -5.96
C ASN A 54 1.64 8.77 -5.89
N ASP A 55 2.31 9.92 -5.89
CA ASP A 55 1.73 11.25 -6.07
C ASP A 55 1.37 11.55 -7.54
N ARG A 56 1.96 10.80 -8.49
CA ARG A 56 1.78 11.00 -9.93
C ARG A 56 1.32 9.75 -10.70
N LEU A 57 1.50 8.55 -10.14
CA LEU A 57 1.09 7.28 -10.74
C LEU A 57 0.07 6.55 -9.87
N GLY A 58 -0.75 5.71 -10.48
CA GLY A 58 -1.60 4.73 -9.79
C GLY A 58 -0.84 3.56 -9.14
N ASN A 59 0.36 3.77 -8.61
CA ASN A 59 1.23 2.69 -8.14
C ASN A 59 1.11 2.41 -6.63
N CYS A 60 0.01 2.83 -5.98
CA CYS A 60 -0.14 2.72 -4.53
C CYS A 60 0.06 1.30 -4.00
N THR A 61 -0.25 0.28 -4.82
CA THR A 61 -0.04 -1.12 -4.46
C THR A 61 1.45 -1.50 -4.38
N ALA A 62 2.28 -0.96 -5.28
CA ALA A 62 3.73 -1.10 -5.25
C ALA A 62 4.35 -0.29 -4.10
N ALA A 63 3.92 0.96 -3.93
CA ALA A 63 4.45 1.85 -2.90
C ALA A 63 4.11 1.35 -1.48
N ALA A 64 2.87 0.93 -1.25
CA ALA A 64 2.44 0.41 0.05
C ALA A 64 3.16 -0.88 0.43
N LEU A 65 3.41 -1.79 -0.52
CA LEU A 65 4.11 -3.05 -0.26
C LEU A 65 5.52 -2.81 0.31
N VAL A 66 6.31 -1.96 -0.34
CA VAL A 66 7.69 -1.70 0.11
C VAL A 66 7.75 -0.77 1.32
N ASN A 67 6.79 0.16 1.48
CA ASN A 67 6.66 0.92 2.72
C ASN A 67 6.29 0.03 3.91
N GLY A 68 5.51 -1.04 3.70
CA GLY A 68 5.30 -2.09 4.70
C GLY A 68 6.60 -2.75 5.12
N ALA A 69 7.46 -3.11 4.16
CA ALA A 69 8.79 -3.66 4.45
C ALA A 69 9.69 -2.64 5.20
N ARG A 70 9.64 -1.35 4.84
CA ARG A 70 10.36 -0.28 5.57
C ARG A 70 9.90 -0.15 7.02
N ALA A 71 8.59 -0.26 7.27
CA ALA A 71 8.04 -0.27 8.62
C ALA A 71 8.50 -1.48 9.44
N GLN A 72 8.54 -2.66 8.83
CA GLN A 72 9.09 -3.87 9.47
C GLN A 72 10.60 -3.75 9.73
N ALA A 73 11.37 -3.20 8.80
CA ALA A 73 12.80 -2.94 8.96
C ALA A 73 13.09 -1.98 10.11
N ALA A 74 12.28 -0.92 10.27
CA ALA A 74 12.40 0.02 11.37
C ALA A 74 12.26 -0.65 12.74
N LEU A 75 11.38 -1.66 12.87
CA LEU A 75 11.27 -2.48 14.08
C LEU A 75 12.56 -3.27 14.38
N GLY A 76 13.34 -3.60 13.35
CA GLY A 76 14.66 -4.22 13.48
C GLY A 76 15.81 -3.23 13.67
N GLY A 77 15.55 -1.92 13.75
CA GLY A 77 16.56 -0.88 13.93
C GLY A 77 17.36 -0.53 12.67
N PHE A 78 16.83 -0.84 11.47
CA PHE A 78 17.47 -0.49 10.20
C PHE A 78 16.43 0.07 9.20
N GLN A 79 16.91 0.49 8.03
CA GLN A 79 16.06 0.95 6.93
C GLN A 79 16.43 0.31 5.60
N ILE A 80 15.42 0.20 4.74
CA ILE A 80 15.55 -0.35 3.39
C ILE A 80 15.65 0.80 2.41
N ALA A 81 16.78 0.93 1.72
CA ALA A 81 16.91 1.88 0.62
C ALA A 81 16.01 1.46 -0.56
N VAL A 82 15.17 2.38 -1.02
CA VAL A 82 14.27 2.20 -2.17
C VAL A 82 14.09 3.54 -2.86
N THR A 83 14.01 3.52 -4.18
CA THR A 83 13.84 4.69 -5.04
C THR A 83 12.50 4.67 -5.76
N ASP A 84 12.10 5.80 -6.33
CA ASP A 84 10.98 5.89 -7.29
C ASP A 84 11.13 4.87 -8.42
N ASP A 85 12.34 4.73 -8.99
CA ASP A 85 12.58 3.82 -10.10
C ASP A 85 12.36 2.36 -9.71
N ASN A 86 12.80 1.94 -8.51
CA ASN A 86 12.51 0.59 -8.04
C ASN A 86 10.99 0.33 -7.95
N ALA A 87 10.22 1.32 -7.49
CA ALA A 87 8.77 1.20 -7.37
C ALA A 87 8.04 1.22 -8.72
N ILE A 88 8.49 2.05 -9.65
CA ILE A 88 7.96 2.11 -11.02
C ILE A 88 8.24 0.80 -11.75
N ASP A 89 9.47 0.27 -11.65
CA ASP A 89 9.84 -0.98 -12.31
C ASP A 89 9.02 -2.16 -11.78
N PHE A 90 8.84 -2.25 -10.46
CA PHE A 90 7.99 -3.27 -9.86
C PHE A 90 6.51 -3.09 -10.26
N TYR A 91 6.00 -1.86 -10.29
CA TYR A 91 4.64 -1.57 -10.74
C TYR A 91 4.43 -2.02 -12.19
N SER A 92 5.30 -1.60 -13.11
CA SER A 92 5.32 -2.05 -14.50
C SER A 92 5.30 -3.57 -14.62
N ALA A 93 6.15 -4.26 -13.85
CA ALA A 93 6.28 -5.70 -13.93
C ALA A 93 5.07 -6.46 -13.37
N SER A 94 4.39 -5.91 -12.36
CA SER A 94 3.27 -6.55 -11.66
C SER A 94 1.90 -6.20 -12.23
N THR A 95 1.74 -5.07 -12.91
CA THR A 95 0.43 -4.59 -13.42
C THR A 95 0.37 -4.45 -14.93
N GLY A 96 1.52 -4.43 -15.62
CA GLY A 96 1.62 -4.17 -17.05
C GLY A 96 1.68 -2.69 -17.42
N TYR A 97 1.83 -1.79 -16.44
CA TYR A 97 2.09 -0.37 -16.70
C TYR A 97 3.33 -0.18 -17.59
N ILE A 98 3.22 0.65 -18.63
CA ILE A 98 4.31 1.03 -19.52
C ILE A 98 4.77 2.45 -19.13
N ARG A 99 6.03 2.58 -18.72
CA ARG A 99 6.62 3.85 -18.28
C ARG A 99 6.42 4.95 -19.32
N GLY A 100 5.75 6.04 -18.90
CA GLY A 100 5.46 7.20 -19.75
C GLY A 100 4.19 7.08 -20.60
N ASP A 101 3.49 5.93 -20.60
CA ASP A 101 2.18 5.80 -21.25
C ASP A 101 1.06 5.81 -20.18
N GLU A 102 0.49 6.98 -19.94
CA GLU A 102 -0.58 7.17 -18.96
C GLU A 102 -1.81 6.29 -19.21
N ARG A 103 -2.04 5.84 -20.45
CA ARG A 103 -3.19 4.98 -20.78
C ARG A 103 -3.06 3.57 -20.19
N THR A 104 -1.84 3.18 -19.82
CA THR A 104 -1.55 1.91 -19.17
C THR A 104 -1.52 2.01 -17.64
N ASP A 105 -1.65 3.22 -17.10
CA ASP A 105 -1.70 3.47 -15.65
C ASP A 105 -3.10 3.19 -15.11
N LEU A 106 -3.42 1.90 -14.98
CA LEU A 106 -4.74 1.40 -14.58
C LEU A 106 -4.80 0.90 -13.13
N GLY A 107 -3.71 1.11 -12.38
CA GLY A 107 -3.57 0.61 -11.04
C GLY A 107 -3.22 -0.88 -10.96
N GLY A 108 -3.22 -1.40 -9.73
CA GLY A 108 -2.93 -2.80 -9.43
C GLY A 108 -4.00 -3.43 -8.54
N ASN A 109 -4.25 -4.73 -8.75
CA ASN A 109 -4.97 -5.55 -7.79
C ASN A 109 -3.99 -6.04 -6.71
N GLU A 110 -4.31 -5.82 -5.43
CA GLU A 110 -3.40 -6.11 -4.31
C GLU A 110 -2.98 -7.58 -4.26
N THR A 111 -3.91 -8.50 -4.53
CA THR A 111 -3.67 -9.95 -4.52
C THR A 111 -2.73 -10.35 -5.66
N ASP A 112 -2.95 -9.82 -6.86
CA ASP A 112 -2.07 -10.07 -8.02
C ASP A 112 -0.66 -9.52 -7.79
N VAL A 113 -0.57 -8.31 -7.23
CA VAL A 113 0.70 -7.67 -6.86
C VAL A 113 1.46 -8.48 -5.80
N LEU A 114 0.78 -8.95 -4.76
CA LEU A 114 1.38 -9.82 -3.74
C LEU A 114 1.80 -11.17 -4.30
N ALA A 115 0.98 -11.80 -5.16
CA ALA A 115 1.30 -13.06 -5.81
C ALA A 115 2.52 -12.92 -6.74
N TYR A 116 2.61 -11.80 -7.48
CA TYR A 116 3.78 -11.45 -8.28
C TYR A 116 5.01 -11.30 -7.40
N ALA A 117 4.94 -10.47 -6.35
CA ALA A 117 6.05 -10.23 -5.43
C ALA A 117 6.53 -11.51 -4.75
N ALA A 118 5.62 -12.37 -4.31
CA ALA A 118 5.99 -13.64 -3.68
C ALA A 118 6.76 -14.57 -4.64
N ARG A 119 6.49 -14.49 -5.94
CA ARG A 119 7.11 -15.34 -6.97
C ARG A 119 8.40 -14.75 -7.55
N HIS A 120 8.40 -13.46 -7.82
CA HIS A 120 9.45 -12.77 -8.57
C HIS A 120 10.28 -11.83 -7.71
N GLY A 121 9.74 -11.43 -6.55
CA GLY A 121 10.36 -10.50 -5.63
C GLY A 121 10.14 -9.04 -6.01
N TYR A 122 10.38 -8.18 -5.03
CA TYR A 122 10.50 -6.74 -5.19
C TYR A 122 11.99 -6.40 -5.26
N ARG A 123 12.48 -6.12 -6.46
CA ARG A 123 13.91 -5.89 -6.70
C ARG A 123 14.31 -4.47 -6.27
N LEU A 124 15.38 -4.40 -5.49
CA LEU A 124 16.07 -3.18 -5.08
C LEU A 124 17.52 -3.27 -5.57
N ASP A 125 18.26 -2.17 -5.47
CA ASP A 125 19.64 -2.10 -5.98
C ASP A 125 20.58 -3.11 -5.30
N THR A 126 20.35 -3.41 -4.02
CA THR A 126 21.23 -4.26 -3.20
C THR A 126 20.61 -5.60 -2.80
N GLN A 127 19.31 -5.79 -3.00
CA GLN A 127 18.59 -6.97 -2.52
C GLN A 127 17.28 -7.18 -3.27
N CYS A 128 16.64 -8.32 -3.05
CA CYS A 128 15.30 -8.60 -3.54
C CYS A 128 14.42 -9.07 -2.39
N LEU A 129 13.26 -8.44 -2.20
CA LEU A 129 12.35 -8.74 -1.09
C LEU A 129 11.24 -9.68 -1.56
N TYR A 130 11.01 -10.77 -0.83
CA TYR A 130 9.94 -11.72 -1.11
C TYR A 130 8.93 -11.70 0.05
N PRO A 131 7.73 -11.11 -0.12
CA PRO A 131 6.76 -11.05 0.96
C PRO A 131 6.18 -12.44 1.24
N VAL A 132 6.10 -12.77 2.53
CA VAL A 132 5.19 -13.81 3.01
C VAL A 132 3.87 -13.12 3.33
N TRP A 133 2.81 -13.53 2.66
CA TRP A 133 1.50 -12.89 2.78
C TRP A 133 0.40 -13.90 2.96
N GLY A 134 -0.73 -13.43 3.47
CA GLY A 134 -1.98 -14.16 3.44
C GLY A 134 -3.15 -13.22 3.66
N ASP A 135 -4.30 -13.63 3.16
CA ASP A 135 -5.54 -12.89 3.25
C ASP A 135 -6.06 -12.86 4.69
N ILE A 136 -6.67 -11.72 5.04
CA ILE A 136 -7.31 -11.44 6.32
C ILE A 136 -8.70 -10.90 6.03
N ASP A 137 -9.70 -11.31 6.81
CA ASP A 137 -11.02 -10.69 6.73
C ASP A 137 -10.94 -9.28 7.35
N PRO A 138 -11.13 -8.20 6.57
CA PRO A 138 -11.06 -6.84 7.09
C PRO A 138 -12.18 -6.52 8.10
N ALA A 139 -13.27 -7.31 8.12
CA ALA A 139 -14.34 -7.16 9.10
C ALA A 139 -13.97 -7.75 10.48
N ASP A 140 -13.00 -8.67 10.54
CA ASP A 140 -12.47 -9.20 11.79
C ASP A 140 -11.30 -8.33 12.29
N LEU A 141 -11.66 -7.26 13.01
CA LEU A 141 -10.69 -6.33 13.59
C LEU A 141 -9.70 -6.99 14.57
N ASN A 142 -10.06 -8.11 15.20
CA ASN A 142 -9.11 -8.83 16.04
C ASN A 142 -8.03 -9.50 15.20
N SER A 143 -8.41 -10.13 14.09
CA SER A 143 -7.47 -10.71 13.12
C SER A 143 -6.58 -9.64 12.47
N VAL A 144 -7.12 -8.46 12.13
CA VAL A 144 -6.31 -7.34 11.63
C VAL A 144 -5.26 -6.91 12.67
N ARG A 145 -5.66 -6.71 13.93
CA ARG A 145 -4.75 -6.32 15.01
C ARG A 145 -3.66 -7.36 15.26
N LEU A 146 -4.03 -8.65 15.31
CA LEU A 146 -3.06 -9.74 15.46
C LEU A 146 -2.09 -9.83 14.28
N SER A 147 -2.55 -9.55 13.07
CA SER A 147 -1.69 -9.52 11.88
C SER A 147 -0.65 -8.42 11.99
N VAL A 148 -1.07 -7.22 12.41
CA VAL A 148 -0.13 -6.13 12.69
C VAL A 148 0.81 -6.53 13.81
N GLU A 149 0.32 -7.00 14.95
CA GLU A 149 1.10 -7.39 16.14
C GLU A 149 2.15 -8.47 15.82
N THR A 150 1.75 -9.53 15.13
CA THR A 150 2.57 -10.74 14.91
C THR A 150 3.43 -10.65 13.65
N CYS A 151 2.87 -10.11 12.57
CA CYS A 151 3.55 -10.07 11.26
C CYS A 151 4.20 -8.71 10.99
N GLY A 152 3.93 -7.68 11.79
CA GLY A 152 4.54 -6.36 11.67
C GLY A 152 3.70 -5.35 10.89
N THR A 153 2.95 -5.75 9.87
CA THR A 153 2.14 -4.83 9.05
C THR A 153 0.88 -5.50 8.53
N ALA A 154 -0.16 -4.71 8.28
CA ALA A 154 -1.30 -5.10 7.47
C ALA A 154 -1.32 -4.24 6.21
N TYR A 155 -1.45 -4.88 5.06
CA TYR A 155 -1.56 -4.22 3.77
C TYR A 155 -3.05 -4.18 3.39
N ILE A 156 -3.63 -2.98 3.41
CA ILE A 156 -5.08 -2.78 3.35
C ILE A 156 -5.41 -1.74 2.29
N GLY A 157 -6.33 -2.10 1.40
CA GLY A 157 -6.99 -1.17 0.50
C GLY A 157 -8.13 -0.42 1.18
N VAL A 158 -8.22 0.88 0.92
CA VAL A 158 -9.35 1.72 1.35
C VAL A 158 -10.07 2.31 0.15
N GLN A 159 -11.36 2.59 0.30
CA GLN A 159 -12.15 3.30 -0.69
C GLN A 159 -12.32 4.75 -0.26
N PHE A 160 -11.95 5.68 -1.14
CA PHE A 160 -12.15 7.10 -0.94
C PHE A 160 -13.41 7.57 -1.66
N SER A 161 -14.09 8.56 -1.07
CA SER A 161 -15.15 9.31 -1.74
C SER A 161 -14.54 10.34 -2.70
N GLU A 162 -15.33 10.86 -3.65
CA GLU A 162 -14.81 11.90 -4.55
C GLU A 162 -14.37 13.16 -3.80
N SER A 163 -15.07 13.52 -2.71
CA SER A 163 -14.69 14.65 -1.85
C SER A 163 -13.32 14.49 -1.20
N ASP A 164 -12.87 13.26 -0.94
CA ASP A 164 -11.55 13.02 -0.33
C ASP A 164 -10.38 13.22 -1.32
N LEU A 165 -10.67 13.37 -2.60
CA LEU A 165 -9.67 13.38 -3.67
C LEU A 165 -9.32 14.78 -4.18
N TRP A 166 -10.01 15.82 -3.73
CA TRP A 166 -9.78 17.18 -4.17
C TRP A 166 -8.88 17.92 -3.20
N VAL A 167 -7.76 18.41 -3.73
CA VAL A 167 -6.84 19.27 -2.98
C VAL A 167 -6.74 20.64 -3.65
N ASN A 168 -6.50 21.68 -2.85
CA ASN A 168 -6.16 23.01 -3.36
C ASN A 168 -4.70 23.08 -3.82
N GLU A 169 -4.29 24.21 -4.39
CA GLU A 169 -2.90 24.44 -4.85
C GLU A 169 -1.84 24.23 -3.76
N ALA A 170 -2.19 24.38 -2.48
CA ALA A 170 -1.30 24.15 -1.36
C ALA A 170 -1.25 22.67 -0.92
N GLY A 171 -1.97 21.77 -1.62
CA GLY A 171 -2.05 20.34 -1.29
C GLY A 171 -2.95 20.01 -0.10
N ASN A 172 -3.71 20.99 0.42
CA ASN A 172 -4.67 20.75 1.49
C ASN A 172 -5.98 20.23 0.90
N LEU A 173 -6.66 19.32 1.61
CA LEU A 173 -8.02 18.90 1.26
C LEU A 173 -8.88 20.13 1.04
N ALA A 174 -9.60 20.17 -0.07
CA ALA A 174 -10.50 21.28 -0.37
C ALA A 174 -11.58 21.37 0.73
N ASP A 175 -11.91 22.59 1.16
CA ASP A 175 -13.07 22.84 2.02
C ASP A 175 -14.35 22.60 1.19
N VAL A 176 -14.70 21.34 0.94
CA VAL A 176 -15.95 20.95 0.28
C VAL A 176 -17.04 20.79 1.35
N TRP A 177 -17.70 21.90 1.67
CA TRP A 177 -18.99 21.95 2.37
C TRP A 177 -19.99 22.80 1.58
#